data_AF-A0A9X2BC43-F1
#
_entry.id   AF-A0A9X2BC43-F1
#
_cell.length_a   1.000
_cell.length_b   1.000
_cell.length_c   1.000
_cell.angle_alpha   90.00
_cell.angle_beta   90.00
_cell.angle_gamma   90.00
#
_symmetry.space_group_name_H-M   'P 1'
#
loop_
_entity.id
_entity.type
_entity.pdbx_description
1 polymer ?
#
loop_
_entity_poly.entity_id
_entity_poly.type
_entity_poly.pdbx_seq_one_letter_code
_entity_poly.pdbx_strand_id
1 'polypeptide(L)'
;MSEFMRAIVQEVLKSNDHPARAKQELSEKRRETAQTKKAQELYRPNYQKLNKEKRLGSAAGSPPVKAEKKEKHSSFSKDPGSELVSKLQVLSLTQGIPSRQDTETHHRPERHNGDEPSVKSFGKTKCGFSVWLYSNLQPETMEWFHRPIPAKAVAVFASQVSSPGHLVIVQEWLAQNGDIKYFIQWDKNGQKPFLLELYHNDSSDLEAAIRTLFQTLNHQSEKKIKRFYIEQPGAWLLKQLEVSCTRESLAIIEGMSRYETIALLLPVSANLSKWNIRFKIEEGYFLLYGPHQHLSSCLPSVYKMLDGNLY
;
A
#
# COMPACT_ATOMS: atom_id res chain seq x y z
N MET A 1 -20.34 -40.48 30.17
CA MET A 1 -19.90 -39.09 29.90
C MET A 1 -19.31 -38.42 31.15
N SER A 2 -18.34 -39.04 31.84
CA SER A 2 -17.73 -38.47 33.08
C SER A 2 -16.19 -38.43 33.06
N GLU A 3 -15.55 -39.04 32.07
CA GLU A 3 -14.07 -39.10 32.02
C GLU A 3 -13.43 -37.89 31.35
N PHE A 4 -14.14 -37.26 30.41
CA PHE A 4 -13.66 -36.07 29.71
C PHE A 4 -13.54 -34.84 30.65
N MET A 5 -14.49 -34.67 31.57
CA MET A 5 -14.43 -33.60 32.58
C MET A 5 -13.31 -33.83 33.61
N ARG A 6 -12.93 -35.09 33.89
CA ARG A 6 -11.79 -35.39 34.78
C ARG A 6 -10.45 -35.10 34.12
N ALA A 7 -10.32 -35.34 32.82
CA ALA A 7 -9.09 -35.05 32.08
C ALA A 7 -8.80 -33.53 32.03
N ILE A 8 -9.83 -32.71 31.79
CA ILE A 8 -9.68 -31.24 31.74
C ILE A 8 -9.33 -30.66 33.10
N VAL A 9 -9.94 -31.15 34.18
CA VAL A 9 -9.63 -30.67 35.54
C VAL A 9 -8.23 -31.09 36.00
N GLN A 10 -7.74 -32.27 35.59
CA GLN A 10 -6.37 -32.70 35.88
C GLN A 10 -5.30 -31.94 35.09
N GLU A 11 -5.63 -31.46 33.88
CA GLU A 11 -4.72 -30.68 33.06
C GLU A 11 -4.57 -29.24 33.58
N VAL A 12 -5.67 -28.64 34.06
CA VAL A 12 -5.67 -27.28 34.64
C VAL A 12 -4.94 -27.21 35.99
N LEU A 13 -4.92 -28.30 36.77
CA LEU A 13 -4.27 -28.34 38.09
C LEU A 13 -2.75 -28.62 38.04
N LYS A 14 -2.18 -29.03 36.90
CA LYS A 14 -0.76 -29.45 36.80
C LYS A 14 0.19 -28.38 36.24
N SER A 15 -0.30 -27.23 35.79
CA SER A 15 0.53 -26.22 35.12
C SER A 15 1.09 -25.13 36.03
N ASN A 16 1.14 -25.33 37.34
CA ASN A 16 1.68 -24.35 38.28
C ASN A 16 2.75 -24.98 39.17
N ASP A 17 3.97 -25.11 38.64
CA ASP A 17 5.22 -25.18 39.42
C ASP A 17 6.43 -25.05 38.47
N HIS A 18 7.10 -23.90 38.51
CA HIS A 18 8.50 -23.80 38.13
C HIS A 18 9.35 -24.26 39.33
N PRO A 19 10.51 -24.88 39.08
CA PRO A 19 11.70 -24.16 39.54
C PRO A 19 12.97 -24.31 38.67
N ALA A 20 13.76 -23.23 38.72
CA ALA A 20 15.20 -23.18 38.94
C ALA A 20 16.21 -23.73 37.90
N ARG A 21 16.97 -22.78 37.34
CA ARG A 21 18.40 -22.53 37.66
C ARG A 21 19.38 -23.69 37.43
N ALA A 22 20.16 -23.61 36.34
CA ALA A 22 21.50 -24.19 36.27
C ALA A 22 22.45 -23.18 35.59
N LYS A 23 23.21 -22.44 36.42
CA LYS A 23 24.50 -21.86 36.05
C LYS A 23 25.57 -22.78 36.65
N GLN A 24 26.46 -23.29 35.80
CA GLN A 24 27.82 -23.74 36.13
C GLN A 24 28.61 -23.51 34.82
N GLU A 25 29.35 -22.42 34.72
CA GLU A 25 30.79 -22.37 35.05
C GLU A 25 31.60 -23.46 34.33
N LEU A 26 32.30 -23.07 33.25
CA LEU A 26 33.63 -23.58 33.00
C LEU A 26 34.47 -22.52 32.28
N SER A 27 35.44 -22.08 33.06
CA SER A 27 36.58 -21.21 32.82
C SER A 27 37.27 -21.36 31.47
N GLU A 28 37.76 -20.21 31.02
CA GLU A 28 38.87 -19.99 30.10
C GLU A 28 39.96 -21.08 30.11
N LYS A 29 40.27 -21.62 28.94
CA LYS A 29 41.66 -21.97 28.60
C LYS A 29 41.93 -21.87 27.09
N ARG A 30 42.66 -20.80 26.78
CA ARG A 30 43.48 -20.58 25.58
C ARG A 30 44.26 -21.84 25.17
N ARG A 31 44.10 -22.30 23.92
CA ARG A 31 45.14 -22.36 22.86
C ARG A 31 44.71 -23.30 21.71
N GLU A 32 44.78 -22.72 20.51
CA GLU A 32 45.26 -23.32 19.26
C GLU A 32 44.68 -24.68 18.81
N THR A 33 43.80 -24.63 17.80
CA THR A 33 44.03 -25.40 16.57
C THR A 33 43.23 -24.80 15.42
N ALA A 34 43.95 -24.22 14.46
CA ALA A 34 43.44 -23.92 13.13
C ALA A 34 43.16 -25.25 12.43
N GLN A 35 41.94 -25.43 11.90
CA GLN A 35 41.66 -26.34 10.78
C GLN A 35 40.31 -25.99 10.13
N THR A 36 40.42 -25.15 9.10
CA THR A 36 39.75 -25.30 7.80
C THR A 36 38.56 -26.27 7.72
N LYS A 37 37.34 -25.73 7.75
CA LYS A 37 36.22 -26.32 7.00
C LYS A 37 36.02 -25.49 5.74
N LYS A 38 36.46 -26.08 4.63
CA LYS A 38 36.27 -25.59 3.25
C LYS A 38 34.82 -25.18 3.06
N ALA A 39 34.59 -23.89 2.84
CA ALA A 39 33.38 -23.44 2.18
C ALA A 39 33.31 -24.19 0.85
N GLN A 40 32.25 -24.96 0.65
CA GLN A 40 31.94 -25.52 -0.66
C GLN A 40 31.77 -24.34 -1.62
N GLU A 41 32.76 -24.16 -2.50
CA GLU A 41 32.72 -23.20 -3.59
C GLU A 41 31.51 -23.54 -4.47
N LEU A 42 30.41 -22.83 -4.26
CA LEU A 42 29.32 -22.75 -5.23
C LEU A 42 29.89 -22.14 -6.49
N TYR A 43 30.23 -22.98 -7.47
CA TYR A 43 30.60 -22.56 -8.81
C TYR A 43 29.43 -21.75 -9.40
N ARG A 44 29.60 -20.43 -9.47
CA ARG A 44 28.65 -19.52 -10.11
C ARG A 44 29.19 -19.18 -11.50
N PRO A 45 28.68 -19.80 -12.58
CA PRO A 45 29.12 -19.47 -13.92
C PRO A 45 28.83 -17.99 -14.21
N ASN A 46 29.85 -17.25 -14.63
CA ASN A 46 29.69 -15.87 -15.09
C ASN A 46 29.12 -15.87 -16.52
N TYR A 47 27.79 -15.90 -16.61
CA TYR A 47 27.05 -15.97 -17.88
C TYR A 47 27.38 -14.83 -18.86
N GLN A 48 27.89 -13.69 -18.39
CA GLN A 48 28.26 -12.57 -19.26
C GLN A 48 29.51 -12.86 -20.10
N LYS A 49 30.47 -13.63 -19.57
CA LYS A 49 31.67 -14.02 -20.32
C LYS A 49 31.34 -15.05 -21.41
N LEU A 50 30.51 -16.04 -21.06
CA LEU A 50 30.12 -17.14 -21.94
C LEU A 50 29.35 -16.65 -23.18
N ASN A 51 28.53 -15.61 -23.04
CA ASN A 51 27.83 -15.00 -24.18
C ASN A 51 28.70 -14.07 -25.04
N LYS A 52 29.82 -13.53 -24.52
CA LYS A 52 30.76 -12.75 -25.36
C LYS A 52 31.53 -13.65 -26.33
N GLU A 53 31.97 -14.82 -25.87
CA GLU A 53 32.66 -15.79 -26.73
C GLU A 53 31.74 -16.32 -27.84
N LYS A 54 30.47 -16.61 -27.53
CA LYS A 54 29.47 -16.97 -28.56
C LYS A 54 29.24 -15.88 -29.60
N ARG A 55 29.38 -14.60 -29.23
CA ARG A 55 29.22 -13.47 -30.16
C ARG A 55 30.47 -13.20 -31.00
N LEU A 56 31.65 -13.66 -30.57
CA LEU A 56 32.93 -13.47 -31.28
C LEU A 56 33.35 -14.72 -32.09
N GLY A 57 32.79 -15.89 -31.79
CA GLY A 57 33.05 -17.14 -32.53
C GLY A 57 32.46 -17.22 -33.95
N SER A 58 31.71 -16.21 -34.40
CA SER A 58 31.18 -16.14 -35.77
C SER A 58 32.00 -15.23 -36.70
N ALA A 59 33.13 -14.69 -36.25
CA ALA A 59 33.90 -13.67 -36.97
C ALA A 59 35.40 -14.01 -37.15
N ALA A 60 35.76 -15.29 -37.25
CA ALA A 60 37.11 -15.70 -37.61
C ALA A 60 37.08 -16.92 -38.55
N GLY A 61 37.14 -16.65 -39.86
CA GLY A 61 37.28 -17.67 -40.90
C GLY A 61 36.84 -17.18 -42.28
N SER A 62 37.70 -16.46 -42.99
CA SER A 62 37.57 -16.15 -44.43
C SER A 62 38.83 -16.68 -45.14
N PRO A 63 38.95 -16.76 -46.50
CA PRO A 63 37.97 -16.64 -47.61
C PRO A 63 38.29 -17.71 -48.73
N PRO A 64 38.22 -17.47 -50.07
CA PRO A 64 37.21 -16.87 -50.98
C PRO A 64 36.84 -17.79 -52.18
N VAL A 65 35.66 -17.71 -52.81
CA VAL A 65 35.49 -17.94 -54.28
C VAL A 65 34.24 -17.20 -54.83
N LYS A 66 34.41 -16.67 -56.04
CA LYS A 66 33.46 -15.92 -56.90
C LYS A 66 32.23 -16.72 -57.37
N ALA A 67 31.25 -15.95 -57.90
CA ALA A 67 30.41 -16.20 -59.07
C ALA A 67 28.92 -16.55 -58.87
N GLU A 68 28.09 -15.65 -59.43
CA GLU A 68 26.91 -15.84 -60.29
C GLU A 68 25.78 -16.85 -59.99
N LYS A 69 24.55 -16.31 -60.05
CA LYS A 69 23.26 -16.88 -60.52
C LYS A 69 22.98 -18.38 -60.30
N LYS A 70 21.97 -18.69 -59.47
CA LYS A 70 20.66 -19.22 -59.92
C LYS A 70 19.72 -19.52 -58.75
N GLU A 71 18.44 -19.43 -59.07
CA GLU A 71 17.24 -19.76 -58.30
C GLU A 71 17.30 -21.12 -57.58
N LYS A 72 16.66 -21.23 -56.41
CA LYS A 72 15.56 -22.19 -56.18
C LYS A 72 14.88 -22.00 -54.81
N HIS A 73 13.57 -22.20 -54.86
CA HIS A 73 12.60 -22.32 -53.79
C HIS A 73 13.12 -22.98 -52.49
N SER A 74 12.77 -22.38 -51.36
CA SER A 74 12.32 -23.17 -50.20
C SER A 74 11.15 -22.45 -49.52
N SER A 75 10.01 -23.13 -49.56
CA SER A 75 8.80 -22.86 -48.81
C SER A 75 9.10 -22.93 -47.30
N PHE A 76 8.98 -21.80 -46.61
CA PHE A 76 8.82 -21.80 -45.16
C PHE A 76 7.36 -21.53 -44.81
N SER A 77 6.77 -22.52 -44.17
CA SER A 77 5.45 -22.56 -43.57
C SER A 77 5.24 -21.36 -42.64
N LYS A 78 4.15 -20.61 -42.89
CA LYS A 78 3.59 -19.61 -41.97
C LYS A 78 2.97 -20.33 -40.78
N ASP A 79 3.68 -20.37 -39.66
CA ASP A 79 3.08 -20.70 -38.36
C ASP A 79 2.48 -19.42 -37.75
N PRO A 80 1.14 -19.35 -37.54
CA PRO A 80 0.45 -18.17 -37.01
C PRO A 80 0.77 -17.87 -35.53
N GLY A 81 1.44 -18.79 -34.83
CA GLY A 81 1.88 -18.59 -33.44
C GLY A 81 3.08 -17.64 -33.30
N SER A 82 3.91 -17.49 -34.34
CA SER A 82 5.12 -16.67 -34.28
C SER A 82 4.85 -15.17 -34.30
N GLU A 83 3.77 -14.73 -34.95
CA GLU A 83 3.37 -13.31 -35.00
C GLU A 83 2.78 -12.84 -33.67
N LEU A 84 2.05 -13.68 -32.94
CA LEU A 84 1.44 -13.34 -31.66
C LEU A 84 2.50 -13.18 -30.56
N VAL A 85 3.50 -14.05 -30.55
CA VAL A 85 4.63 -13.94 -29.60
C VAL A 85 5.50 -12.74 -29.94
N SER A 86 5.69 -12.43 -31.23
CA SER A 86 6.40 -11.22 -31.66
C SER A 86 5.66 -9.95 -31.26
N LYS A 87 4.32 -9.92 -31.36
CA LYS A 87 3.50 -8.78 -30.89
C LYS A 87 3.54 -8.62 -29.35
N LEU A 88 3.57 -9.71 -28.59
CA LEU A 88 3.75 -9.68 -27.13
C LEU A 88 5.17 -9.24 -26.72
N GLN A 89 6.21 -9.62 -27.47
CA GLN A 89 7.58 -9.17 -27.22
C GLN A 89 7.78 -7.68 -27.54
N VAL A 90 7.13 -7.15 -28.57
CA VAL A 90 7.15 -5.71 -28.89
C VAL A 90 6.46 -4.87 -27.80
N LEU A 91 5.43 -5.39 -27.15
CA LEU A 91 4.77 -4.72 -26.02
C LEU A 91 5.61 -4.74 -24.72
N SER A 92 6.50 -5.73 -24.55
CA SER A 92 7.34 -5.85 -23.35
C SER A 92 8.64 -5.03 -23.42
N LEU A 93 9.07 -4.60 -24.61
CA LEU A 93 10.32 -3.84 -24.81
C LEU A 93 10.14 -2.31 -24.86
N THR A 94 8.92 -1.79 -24.78
CA THR A 94 8.66 -0.34 -24.78
C THR A 94 8.52 0.28 -23.39
N GLN A 95 8.58 -0.54 -22.32
CA GLN A 95 8.63 -0.06 -20.94
C GLN A 95 10.03 -0.22 -20.35
N GLY A 96 10.93 0.68 -20.74
CA GLY A 96 12.16 0.91 -19.98
C GLY A 96 13.37 1.26 -20.83
N ILE A 97 13.53 2.56 -21.10
CA ILE A 97 14.78 3.35 -21.05
C ILE A 97 14.36 4.83 -21.25
N PRO A 98 14.72 5.78 -20.36
CA PRO A 98 14.53 7.19 -20.61
C PRO A 98 15.67 7.69 -21.52
N SER A 99 15.39 7.98 -22.79
CA SER A 99 16.33 8.69 -23.65
C SER A 99 16.02 10.19 -23.61
N ARG A 100 17.03 10.97 -23.22
CA ARG A 100 17.06 12.43 -23.34
C ARG A 100 17.33 12.83 -24.80
N GLN A 101 16.74 13.96 -25.22
CA GLN A 101 16.99 14.76 -26.45
C GLN A 101 16.52 14.11 -27.76
N ASP A 102 15.96 14.80 -28.76
CA ASP A 102 15.40 16.14 -28.96
C ASP A 102 14.60 16.06 -30.27
N THR A 103 13.50 16.81 -30.36
CA THR A 103 12.78 17.26 -31.58
C THR A 103 12.68 16.31 -32.79
N GLU A 104 11.49 15.73 -33.00
CA GLU A 104 10.84 15.79 -34.31
C GLU A 104 9.32 15.56 -34.17
N THR A 105 8.58 16.57 -34.61
CA THR A 105 7.12 16.69 -34.61
C THR A 105 6.47 15.66 -35.53
N HIS A 106 6.03 14.55 -34.97
CA HIS A 106 4.90 13.81 -35.52
C HIS A 106 3.67 14.05 -34.64
N HIS A 107 2.95 15.12 -34.97
CA HIS A 107 1.56 15.28 -34.59
C HIS A 107 0.76 14.09 -35.13
N ARG A 108 0.56 13.09 -34.28
CA ARG A 108 -0.62 12.23 -34.39
C ARG A 108 -1.80 13.19 -34.19
N PRO A 109 -2.74 13.33 -35.15
CA PRO A 109 -3.94 14.07 -34.86
C PRO A 109 -4.65 13.31 -33.74
N GLU A 110 -4.70 13.92 -32.55
CA GLU A 110 -5.69 13.59 -31.54
C GLU A 110 -7.03 13.71 -32.24
N ARG A 111 -7.62 12.57 -32.59
CA ARG A 111 -9.04 12.53 -32.90
C ARG A 111 -9.73 12.90 -31.60
N HIS A 112 -10.13 14.15 -31.49
CA HIS A 112 -11.10 14.65 -30.53
C HIS A 112 -12.44 13.94 -30.79
N ASN A 113 -12.55 12.69 -30.36
CA ASN A 113 -13.82 12.11 -29.98
C ASN A 113 -13.96 12.37 -28.48
N GLY A 114 -14.46 13.56 -28.14
CA GLY A 114 -14.69 13.96 -26.75
C GLY A 114 -15.74 13.10 -26.02
N ASP A 115 -16.37 12.16 -26.72
CA ASP A 115 -17.44 11.29 -26.22
C ASP A 115 -17.02 9.82 -26.05
N GLU A 116 -15.78 9.43 -26.38
CA GLU A 116 -15.34 8.05 -26.16
C GLU A 116 -14.99 7.82 -24.68
N PRO A 117 -15.42 6.68 -24.09
CA PRO A 117 -15.08 6.32 -22.73
C PRO A 117 -13.57 6.10 -22.64
N SER A 118 -12.94 6.72 -21.64
CA SER A 118 -11.49 6.66 -21.45
C SER A 118 -11.12 6.40 -20.00
N VAL A 119 -9.95 5.80 -19.80
CA VAL A 119 -9.41 5.47 -18.48
C VAL A 119 -8.00 6.01 -18.35
N LYS A 120 -7.75 6.75 -17.27
CA LYS A 120 -6.46 7.34 -16.93
C LYS A 120 -6.00 6.82 -15.57
N SER A 121 -4.82 6.22 -15.52
CA SER A 121 -4.19 5.79 -14.27
C SER A 121 -3.27 6.89 -13.74
N PHE A 122 -3.41 7.22 -12.46
CA PHE A 122 -2.53 8.15 -11.73
C PHE A 122 -1.39 7.40 -11.00
N GLY A 123 -1.42 6.06 -11.01
CA GLY A 123 -0.45 5.22 -10.34
C GLY A 123 -0.80 4.95 -8.89
N LYS A 124 0.24 4.72 -8.07
CA LYS A 124 0.12 4.39 -6.65
C LYS A 124 0.63 5.52 -5.76
N THR A 125 -0.12 5.85 -4.71
CA THR A 125 0.33 6.79 -3.69
C THR A 125 1.28 6.13 -2.70
N LYS A 126 2.05 6.94 -1.97
CA LYS A 126 2.92 6.48 -0.87
C LYS A 126 2.17 5.76 0.25
N CYS A 127 0.93 6.17 0.52
CA CYS A 127 0.05 5.48 1.48
C CYS A 127 -0.65 4.23 0.91
N GLY A 128 -0.31 3.81 -0.32
CA GLY A 128 -0.74 2.53 -0.88
C GLY A 128 -2.08 2.58 -1.62
N PHE A 129 -2.56 3.76 -2.04
CA PHE A 129 -3.74 3.86 -2.90
C PHE A 129 -3.36 3.69 -4.36
N SER A 130 -4.11 2.90 -5.11
CA SER A 130 -4.09 2.91 -6.56
C SER A 130 -5.24 3.78 -7.05
N VAL A 131 -4.97 4.65 -8.04
CA VAL A 131 -5.90 5.70 -8.44
C VAL A 131 -6.16 5.68 -9.94
N TRP A 132 -7.44 5.66 -10.30
CA TRP A 132 -7.92 5.69 -11.68
C TRP A 132 -9.00 6.76 -11.86
N LEU A 133 -9.05 7.36 -13.04
CA LEU A 133 -10.12 8.22 -13.51
C LEU A 133 -10.74 7.59 -14.76
N TYR A 134 -12.04 7.39 -14.71
CA TYR A 134 -12.88 6.93 -15.81
C TYR A 134 -13.68 8.13 -16.29
N SER A 135 -13.59 8.46 -17.58
CA SER A 135 -14.20 9.65 -18.18
C SER A 135 -15.13 9.26 -19.32
N ASN A 136 -16.13 10.10 -19.60
CA ASN A 136 -17.13 9.91 -20.66
C ASN A 136 -17.85 8.55 -20.55
N LEU A 137 -18.22 8.19 -19.31
CA LEU A 137 -18.93 6.96 -19.02
C LEU A 137 -20.37 7.03 -19.52
N GLN A 138 -20.81 5.93 -20.12
CA GLN A 138 -22.20 5.74 -20.53
C GLN A 138 -23.02 5.25 -19.32
N PRO A 139 -24.32 5.57 -19.22
CA PRO A 139 -25.15 5.18 -18.08
C PRO A 139 -25.11 3.69 -17.73
N GLU A 140 -24.99 2.81 -18.73
CA GLU A 140 -24.95 1.35 -18.54
C GLU A 140 -23.67 0.90 -17.82
N THR A 141 -22.56 1.62 -18.01
CA THR A 141 -21.28 1.32 -17.34
C THR A 141 -21.29 1.71 -15.86
N MET A 142 -22.23 2.56 -15.44
CA MET A 142 -22.35 2.99 -14.05
C MET A 142 -22.77 1.85 -13.11
N GLU A 143 -23.40 0.80 -13.65
CA GLU A 143 -23.78 -0.40 -12.90
C GLU A 143 -22.56 -1.25 -12.49
N TRP A 144 -21.39 -1.02 -13.06
CA TRP A 144 -20.17 -1.76 -12.71
C TRP A 144 -19.50 -1.26 -11.43
N PHE A 145 -19.86 -0.07 -10.96
CA PHE A 145 -19.36 0.51 -9.72
C PHE A 145 -20.22 0.07 -8.52
N HIS A 146 -19.69 0.19 -7.30
CA HIS A 146 -20.40 -0.31 -6.11
C HIS A 146 -21.72 0.41 -5.88
N ARG A 147 -21.79 1.68 -6.30
CA ARG A 147 -23.03 2.44 -6.31
C ARG A 147 -23.30 3.03 -7.70
N PRO A 148 -24.46 2.75 -8.31
CA PRO A 148 -24.82 3.33 -9.61
C PRO A 148 -25.33 4.77 -9.41
N ILE A 149 -24.42 5.68 -9.06
CA ILE A 149 -24.73 7.11 -8.97
C ILE A 149 -24.61 7.70 -10.39
N PRO A 150 -25.65 8.35 -10.95
CA PRO A 150 -25.55 8.97 -12.26
C PRO A 150 -24.45 10.04 -12.32
N ALA A 151 -23.49 9.84 -13.23
CA ALA A 151 -22.35 10.72 -13.48
C ALA A 151 -21.75 10.41 -14.86
N LYS A 152 -20.94 11.33 -15.40
CA LYS A 152 -20.17 11.13 -16.64
C LYS A 152 -18.72 10.73 -16.39
N ALA A 153 -18.21 10.97 -15.18
CA ALA A 153 -16.86 10.62 -14.78
C ALA A 153 -16.84 10.03 -13.37
N VAL A 154 -15.97 9.05 -13.17
CA VAL A 154 -15.77 8.37 -11.89
C VAL A 154 -14.29 8.28 -11.56
N ALA A 155 -13.90 8.72 -10.37
CA ALA A 155 -12.59 8.46 -9.81
C ALA A 155 -12.66 7.27 -8.86
N VAL A 156 -11.65 6.42 -8.88
CA VAL A 156 -11.53 5.30 -7.94
C VAL A 156 -10.19 5.37 -7.21
N PHE A 157 -10.25 5.42 -5.89
CA PHE A 157 -9.12 5.29 -4.98
C PHE A 157 -9.27 3.98 -4.20
N ALA A 158 -8.39 3.02 -4.45
CA ALA A 158 -8.44 1.72 -3.79
C ALA A 158 -7.13 1.44 -3.02
N SER A 159 -7.24 0.98 -1.77
CA SER A 159 -6.10 0.51 -1.00
C SER A 159 -6.42 -0.82 -0.31
N GLN A 160 -5.43 -1.70 -0.25
CA GLN A 160 -5.53 -2.96 0.51
C GLN A 160 -5.53 -2.71 2.02
N VAL A 161 -4.98 -1.57 2.46
CA VAL A 161 -4.93 -1.19 3.87
C VAL A 161 -6.06 -0.20 4.17
N SER A 162 -6.92 -0.58 5.10
CA SER A 162 -7.98 0.28 5.64
C SER A 162 -7.48 0.94 6.92
N SER A 163 -7.39 2.26 6.96
CA SER A 163 -6.94 3.02 8.13
C SER A 163 -7.89 4.19 8.42
N PRO A 164 -8.14 4.54 9.69
CA PRO A 164 -9.00 5.68 10.04
C PRO A 164 -8.42 7.02 9.57
N GLY A 165 -7.12 7.17 9.48
CA GLY A 165 -6.43 8.34 8.94
C GLY A 165 -6.79 8.62 7.48
N HIS A 166 -7.03 7.57 6.68
CA HIS A 166 -7.59 7.74 5.33
C HIS A 166 -8.97 8.41 5.37
N LEU A 167 -9.83 8.06 6.33
CA LEU A 167 -11.14 8.71 6.50
C LEU A 167 -11.01 10.18 6.85
N VAL A 168 -10.05 10.54 7.70
CA VAL A 168 -9.80 11.93 8.10
C VAL A 168 -9.42 12.78 6.89
N ILE A 169 -8.42 12.33 6.12
CA ILE A 169 -7.94 13.04 4.94
C ILE A 169 -9.06 13.19 3.90
N VAL A 170 -9.79 12.09 3.64
CA VAL A 170 -10.88 12.10 2.67
C VAL A 170 -12.02 13.01 3.12
N GLN A 171 -12.38 13.01 4.41
CA GLN A 171 -13.44 13.89 4.92
C GLN A 171 -13.07 15.36 4.79
N GLU A 172 -11.86 15.74 5.16
CA GLU A 172 -11.38 17.13 5.04
C GLU A 172 -11.40 17.58 3.58
N TRP A 173 -10.97 16.69 2.67
CA TRP A 173 -11.01 16.96 1.24
C TRP A 173 -12.46 17.06 0.70
N LEU A 174 -13.36 16.18 1.12
CA LEU A 174 -14.78 16.23 0.72
C LEU A 174 -15.48 17.48 1.23
N ALA A 175 -15.11 18.00 2.41
CA ALA A 175 -15.64 19.25 2.93
C ALA A 175 -15.26 20.45 2.04
N GLN A 176 -14.15 20.37 1.30
CA GLN A 176 -13.71 21.38 0.34
C GLN A 176 -14.31 21.19 -1.06
N ASN A 177 -14.78 19.98 -1.40
CA ASN A 177 -15.31 19.59 -2.71
C ASN A 177 -16.75 19.05 -2.60
N GLY A 178 -17.66 19.87 -2.06
CA GLY A 178 -19.02 19.45 -1.68
C GLY A 178 -19.98 19.14 -2.83
N ASP A 179 -19.62 19.46 -4.06
CA ASP A 179 -20.34 19.16 -5.30
C ASP A 179 -20.13 17.73 -5.81
N ILE A 180 -19.02 17.11 -5.43
CA ILE A 180 -18.66 15.75 -5.82
C ILE A 180 -19.47 14.72 -5.01
N LYS A 181 -20.24 13.89 -5.71
CA LYS A 181 -20.93 12.76 -5.09
C LYS A 181 -19.93 11.64 -4.82
N TYR A 182 -20.15 10.85 -3.77
CA TYR A 182 -19.17 9.83 -3.39
C TYR A 182 -19.79 8.57 -2.80
N PHE A 183 -19.02 7.48 -2.87
CA PHE A 183 -19.21 6.24 -2.15
C PHE A 183 -17.90 5.88 -1.45
N ILE A 184 -17.98 5.51 -0.17
CA ILE A 184 -16.83 5.10 0.64
C ILE A 184 -17.13 3.74 1.23
N GLN A 185 -16.22 2.79 1.00
CA GLN A 185 -16.14 1.53 1.71
C GLN A 185 -14.93 1.59 2.64
N TRP A 186 -15.21 1.40 3.93
CA TRP A 186 -14.20 1.29 4.97
C TRP A 186 -14.61 0.22 5.96
N ASP A 187 -13.62 -0.47 6.48
CA ASP A 187 -13.81 -1.46 7.54
C ASP A 187 -12.78 -1.26 8.65
N LYS A 188 -13.27 -1.28 9.90
CA LYS A 188 -12.47 -1.08 11.11
C LYS A 188 -11.54 -2.26 11.39
N ASN A 189 -11.95 -3.45 10.99
CA ASN A 189 -11.22 -4.70 11.23
C ASN A 189 -10.19 -5.00 10.12
N GLY A 190 -10.15 -4.17 9.06
CA GLY A 190 -9.27 -4.37 7.91
C GLY A 190 -9.59 -5.62 7.08
N GLN A 191 -10.78 -6.21 7.23
CA GLN A 191 -11.21 -7.36 6.42
C GLN A 191 -11.58 -6.95 5.01
N LYS A 192 -12.09 -5.72 4.84
CA LYS A 192 -12.37 -5.15 3.52
C LYS A 192 -11.33 -4.09 3.16
N PRO A 193 -10.93 -4.03 1.87
CA PRO A 193 -10.08 -2.96 1.40
C PRO A 193 -10.79 -1.62 1.49
N PHE A 194 -10.00 -0.55 1.62
CA PHE A 194 -10.50 0.80 1.50
C PHE A 194 -10.86 1.07 0.04
N LEU A 195 -12.04 1.59 -0.20
CA LEU A 195 -12.47 2.07 -1.51
C LEU A 195 -13.15 3.43 -1.37
N LEU A 196 -12.74 4.36 -2.23
CA LEU A 196 -13.43 5.63 -2.44
C LEU A 196 -13.74 5.76 -3.94
N GLU A 197 -15.02 5.88 -4.25
CA GLU A 197 -15.53 6.18 -5.58
C GLU A 197 -16.07 7.62 -5.55
N LEU A 198 -15.58 8.47 -6.46
CA LEU A 198 -15.99 9.87 -6.61
C LEU A 198 -16.69 10.04 -7.95
N TYR A 199 -17.82 10.73 -7.97
CA TYR A 199 -18.72 10.83 -9.11
C TYR A 199 -18.98 12.28 -9.45
N HIS A 200 -18.75 12.63 -10.72
CA HIS A 200 -18.97 13.99 -11.19
C HIS A 200 -19.45 14.01 -12.65
N ASN A 201 -20.15 15.08 -13.04
CA ASN A 201 -20.63 15.25 -14.41
C ASN A 201 -19.58 15.91 -15.31
N ASP A 202 -18.68 16.68 -14.73
CA ASP A 202 -17.54 17.27 -15.42
C ASP A 202 -16.27 16.46 -15.12
N SER A 203 -15.67 15.89 -16.17
CA SER A 203 -14.45 15.09 -16.05
C SER A 203 -13.21 15.93 -15.81
N SER A 204 -13.15 17.17 -16.30
CA SER A 204 -11.99 18.05 -16.15
C SER A 204 -11.90 18.58 -14.73
N ASP A 205 -13.04 18.98 -14.16
CA ASP A 205 -13.13 19.39 -12.75
C ASP A 205 -12.77 18.23 -11.82
N LEU A 206 -13.32 17.04 -12.10
CA LEU A 206 -12.99 15.85 -11.33
C LEU A 206 -11.50 15.49 -11.43
N GLU A 207 -10.89 15.63 -12.62
CA GLU A 207 -9.46 15.39 -12.77
C GLU A 207 -8.62 16.36 -11.91
N ALA A 208 -8.94 17.65 -11.93
CA ALA A 208 -8.27 18.65 -11.11
C ALA A 208 -8.42 18.32 -9.61
N ALA A 209 -9.63 17.97 -9.19
CA ALA A 209 -9.94 17.59 -7.81
C ALA A 209 -9.14 16.35 -7.37
N ILE A 210 -9.11 15.28 -8.19
CA ILE A 210 -8.34 14.05 -7.91
C ILE A 210 -6.85 14.34 -7.77
N ARG A 211 -6.29 15.22 -8.60
CA ARG A 211 -4.86 15.59 -8.51
C ARG A 211 -4.52 16.19 -7.16
N THR A 212 -5.38 17.05 -6.63
CA THR A 212 -5.19 17.62 -5.28
C THR A 212 -5.23 16.53 -4.21
N LEU A 213 -6.23 15.63 -4.24
CA LEU A 213 -6.33 14.53 -3.28
C LEU A 213 -5.14 13.58 -3.36
N PHE A 214 -4.73 13.22 -4.58
CA PHE A 214 -3.57 12.37 -4.84
C PHE A 214 -2.28 12.98 -4.27
N GLN A 215 -2.09 14.29 -4.44
CA GLN A 215 -0.96 15.02 -3.84
C GLN A 215 -1.03 15.03 -2.32
N THR A 216 -2.19 15.31 -1.72
CA THR A 216 -2.40 15.28 -0.26
C THR A 216 -2.09 13.91 0.33
N LEU A 217 -2.53 12.84 -0.33
CA LEU A 217 -2.24 11.45 0.06
C LEU A 217 -0.76 11.10 -0.10
N ASN A 218 -0.09 11.63 -1.13
CA ASN A 218 1.34 11.42 -1.34
C ASN A 218 2.25 12.24 -0.41
N HIS A 219 1.77 13.37 0.09
CA HIS A 219 2.53 14.18 1.03
C HIS A 219 2.56 13.58 2.45
N GLN A 220 1.72 12.57 2.71
CA GLN A 220 1.68 11.91 4.02
C GLN A 220 3.04 11.32 4.37
N SER A 221 3.48 11.57 5.61
CA SER A 221 4.79 11.12 6.08
C SER A 221 4.84 9.59 6.14
N GLU A 222 5.97 9.02 5.76
CA GLU A 222 6.29 7.58 5.90
C GLU A 222 6.59 7.18 7.36
N LYS A 223 6.18 8.01 8.34
CA LYS A 223 6.36 7.72 9.75
C LYS A 223 5.57 6.46 10.12
N LYS A 224 6.19 5.60 10.93
CA LYS A 224 5.55 4.41 11.51
C LYS A 224 4.28 4.79 12.27
N ILE A 225 4.35 5.85 13.08
CA ILE A 225 3.23 6.35 13.87
C ILE A 225 2.64 7.59 13.19
N LYS A 226 1.36 7.54 12.85
CA LYS A 226 0.60 8.68 12.31
C LYS A 226 -0.31 9.26 13.38
N ARG A 227 -0.47 10.58 13.37
CA ARG A 227 -1.19 11.33 14.39
C ARG A 227 -2.15 12.28 13.69
N PHE A 228 -3.42 12.21 14.05
CA PHE A 228 -4.45 13.12 13.58
C PHE A 228 -5.14 13.75 14.78
N TYR A 229 -5.41 15.04 14.70
CA TYR A 229 -6.16 15.77 15.70
C TYR A 229 -7.27 16.57 15.01
N ILE A 230 -8.48 16.40 15.50
CA ILE A 230 -9.68 17.02 14.95
C ILE A 230 -10.41 17.70 16.09
N GLU A 231 -10.48 19.03 16.04
CA GLU A 231 -11.12 19.81 17.08
C GLU A 231 -12.62 19.51 17.18
N GLN A 232 -13.29 19.39 16.02
CA GLN A 232 -14.71 19.10 15.91
C GLN A 232 -14.94 18.05 14.82
N PRO A 233 -14.92 16.74 15.14
CA PRO A 233 -15.14 15.68 14.18
C PRO A 233 -16.59 15.69 13.68
N GLY A 234 -16.76 15.58 12.36
CA GLY A 234 -18.09 15.49 11.75
C GLY A 234 -18.81 14.19 12.10
N ALA A 235 -20.14 14.24 12.14
CA ALA A 235 -20.99 13.11 12.54
C ALA A 235 -20.77 11.84 11.70
N TRP A 236 -20.44 11.99 10.41
CA TRP A 236 -20.13 10.86 9.53
C TRP A 236 -18.90 10.08 10.00
N LEU A 237 -17.80 10.77 10.34
CA LEU A 237 -16.56 10.12 10.81
C LEU A 237 -16.78 9.44 12.15
N LEU A 238 -17.48 10.11 13.07
CA LEU A 238 -17.83 9.54 14.37
C LEU A 238 -18.65 8.26 14.25
N LYS A 239 -19.59 8.23 13.28
CA LYS A 239 -20.36 7.04 12.98
C LYS A 239 -19.47 5.90 12.45
N GLN A 240 -18.53 6.19 11.55
CA GLN A 240 -17.59 5.17 11.05
C GLN A 240 -16.70 4.62 12.16
N LEU A 241 -16.18 5.48 13.04
CA LEU A 241 -15.32 5.09 14.16
C LEU A 241 -16.11 4.48 15.33
N GLU A 242 -17.44 4.45 15.25
CA GLU A 242 -18.36 4.04 16.32
C GLU A 242 -18.05 4.76 17.64
N VAL A 243 -17.80 6.06 17.56
CA VAL A 243 -17.57 6.93 18.72
C VAL A 243 -18.77 7.83 18.90
N SER A 244 -19.37 7.78 20.09
CA SER A 244 -20.49 8.64 20.46
C SER A 244 -19.96 9.85 21.23
N CYS A 245 -19.33 10.79 20.54
CA CYS A 245 -18.96 12.08 21.13
C CYS A 245 -19.63 13.21 20.34
N THR A 246 -20.26 14.16 21.03
CA THR A 246 -20.89 15.31 20.38
C THR A 246 -20.20 16.57 20.89
N ARG A 247 -19.71 17.41 19.97
CA ARG A 247 -18.98 18.65 20.28
C ARG A 247 -17.68 18.45 21.11
N GLU A 248 -17.07 17.28 21.01
CA GLU A 248 -15.79 16.96 21.64
C GLU A 248 -14.70 16.82 20.58
N SER A 249 -13.45 17.03 20.97
CA SER A 249 -12.32 16.80 20.08
C SER A 249 -11.93 15.33 20.04
N LEU A 250 -11.29 14.93 18.94
CA LEU A 250 -10.86 13.58 18.67
C LEU A 250 -9.39 13.59 18.24
N ALA A 251 -8.60 12.70 18.83
CA ALA A 251 -7.27 12.38 18.37
C ALA A 251 -7.22 10.91 17.93
N ILE A 252 -6.58 10.66 16.79
CA ILE A 252 -6.38 9.33 16.21
C ILE A 252 -4.89 9.09 16.12
N ILE A 253 -4.42 7.99 16.69
CA ILE A 253 -3.02 7.58 16.62
C ILE A 253 -2.98 6.20 15.97
N GLU A 254 -2.31 6.10 14.83
CA GLU A 254 -2.16 4.87 14.04
C GLU A 254 -0.72 4.36 14.09
N GLY A 255 -0.54 3.07 13.80
CA GLY A 255 0.77 2.44 13.67
C GLY A 255 1.30 1.81 14.96
N MET A 256 0.40 1.53 15.89
CA MET A 256 0.68 0.83 17.14
C MET A 256 -0.22 -0.39 17.29
N SER A 257 0.35 -1.48 17.76
CA SER A 257 -0.41 -2.65 18.17
C SER A 257 -1.25 -2.35 19.42
N ARG A 258 -2.23 -3.21 19.66
CA ARG A 258 -3.11 -3.12 20.84
C ARG A 258 -2.33 -3.10 22.15
N TYR A 259 -1.31 -3.94 22.29
CA TYR A 259 -0.55 -4.06 23.54
C TYR A 259 0.44 -2.91 23.74
N GLU A 260 1.08 -2.41 22.68
CA GLU A 260 1.87 -1.17 22.75
C GLU A 260 0.99 -0.01 23.23
N THR A 261 -0.26 0.06 22.75
CA THR A 261 -1.22 1.08 23.20
C THR A 261 -1.58 0.93 24.68
N ILE A 262 -1.84 -0.29 25.15
CA ILE A 262 -2.15 -0.54 26.57
C ILE A 262 -0.97 -0.12 27.45
N ALA A 263 0.25 -0.51 27.08
CA ALA A 263 1.46 -0.13 27.82
C ALA A 263 1.66 1.39 27.88
N LEU A 264 1.33 2.11 26.80
CA LEU A 264 1.39 3.57 26.74
C LEU A 264 0.32 4.23 27.64
N LEU A 265 -0.91 3.74 27.62
CA LEU A 265 -2.03 4.36 28.31
C LEU A 265 -2.11 4.01 29.80
N LEU A 266 -1.56 2.87 30.22
CA LEU A 266 -1.65 2.40 31.60
C LEU A 266 -1.11 3.43 32.63
N PRO A 267 0.09 4.05 32.44
CA PRO A 267 0.62 5.03 33.38
C PRO A 267 -0.19 6.33 33.48
N VAL A 268 -0.94 6.68 32.42
CA VAL A 268 -1.69 7.94 32.32
C VAL A 268 -3.19 7.79 32.49
N SER A 269 -3.70 6.56 32.57
CA SER A 269 -5.13 6.22 32.61
C SER A 269 -5.91 6.97 33.70
N ALA A 270 -5.35 7.07 34.91
CA ALA A 270 -5.97 7.81 36.01
C ALA A 270 -6.09 9.32 35.72
N ASN A 271 -5.11 9.90 35.03
CA ASN A 271 -5.14 11.32 34.65
C ASN A 271 -6.13 11.57 33.51
N LEU A 272 -6.21 10.66 32.53
CA LEU A 272 -7.19 10.74 31.44
C LEU A 272 -8.63 10.77 31.99
N SER A 273 -8.94 9.90 32.96
CA SER A 273 -10.26 9.88 33.61
C SER A 273 -10.56 11.18 34.36
N LYS A 274 -9.58 11.73 35.11
CA LYS A 274 -9.73 13.03 35.81
C LYS A 274 -10.03 14.18 34.84
N TRP A 275 -9.49 14.13 33.64
CA TRP A 275 -9.68 15.14 32.59
C TRP A 275 -10.88 14.88 31.68
N ASN A 276 -11.72 13.90 32.01
CA ASN A 276 -12.84 13.47 31.18
C ASN A 276 -12.42 13.12 29.73
N ILE A 277 -11.21 12.56 29.58
CA ILE A 277 -10.71 12.04 28.30
C ILE A 277 -11.00 10.55 28.28
N ARG A 278 -11.80 10.15 27.30
CA ARG A 278 -12.09 8.75 27.00
C ARG A 278 -11.17 8.25 25.91
N PHE A 279 -11.03 6.93 25.84
CA PHE A 279 -10.21 6.29 24.82
C PHE A 279 -10.87 5.02 24.29
N LYS A 280 -10.48 4.63 23.08
CA LYS A 280 -10.89 3.40 22.42
C LYS A 280 -9.66 2.77 21.75
N ILE A 281 -9.38 1.51 22.07
CA ILE A 281 -8.21 0.78 21.56
C ILE A 281 -8.68 -0.24 20.53
N GLU A 282 -8.16 -0.13 19.32
CA GLU A 282 -8.42 -1.01 18.20
C GLU A 282 -7.13 -1.69 17.75
N GLU A 283 -7.23 -2.59 16.78
CA GLU A 283 -6.05 -3.22 16.19
C GLU A 283 -5.37 -2.24 15.22
N GLY A 284 -4.13 -1.83 15.52
CA GLY A 284 -3.35 -0.92 14.67
C GLY A 284 -3.57 0.58 14.93
N TYR A 285 -4.55 0.97 15.75
CA TYR A 285 -4.79 2.37 16.11
C TYR A 285 -5.52 2.52 17.46
N PHE A 286 -5.49 3.73 18.00
CA PHE A 286 -6.34 4.10 19.13
C PHE A 286 -6.84 5.53 19.02
N LEU A 287 -7.95 5.78 19.72
CA LEU A 287 -8.66 7.04 19.73
C LEU A 287 -8.60 7.63 21.14
N LEU A 288 -8.39 8.93 21.24
CA LEU A 288 -8.62 9.73 22.44
C LEU A 288 -9.68 10.78 22.13
N TYR A 289 -10.69 10.93 22.97
CA TYR A 289 -11.75 11.91 22.73
C TYR A 289 -12.27 12.50 24.04
N GLY A 290 -12.62 13.78 24.00
CA GLY A 290 -13.05 14.53 25.17
C GLY A 290 -13.05 16.04 24.91
N PRO A 291 -13.20 16.86 25.97
CA PRO A 291 -13.22 18.31 25.84
C PRO A 291 -11.93 18.84 25.21
N HIS A 292 -12.06 19.76 24.25
CA HIS A 292 -10.94 20.33 23.48
C HIS A 292 -9.77 20.76 24.37
N GLN A 293 -10.06 21.58 25.40
CA GLN A 293 -9.06 22.17 26.29
C GLN A 293 -8.21 21.12 27.02
N HIS A 294 -8.84 20.03 27.45
CA HIS A 294 -8.15 18.95 28.16
C HIS A 294 -7.37 18.07 27.20
N LEU A 295 -7.97 17.72 26.06
CA LEU A 295 -7.33 16.86 25.07
C LEU A 295 -6.09 17.55 24.46
N SER A 296 -6.20 18.81 24.05
CA SER A 296 -5.08 19.57 23.47
C SER A 296 -3.92 19.75 24.46
N SER A 297 -4.22 19.89 25.75
CA SER A 297 -3.21 19.98 26.81
C SER A 297 -2.52 18.64 27.10
N CYS A 298 -3.24 17.52 26.97
CA CYS A 298 -2.73 16.17 27.26
C CYS A 298 -1.91 15.58 26.09
N LEU A 299 -2.29 15.86 24.85
CA LEU A 299 -1.68 15.26 23.65
C LEU A 299 -0.16 15.42 23.55
N PRO A 300 0.46 16.58 23.85
CA PRO A 300 1.91 16.73 23.79
C PRO A 300 2.65 15.73 24.69
N SER A 301 2.13 15.45 25.90
CA SER A 301 2.71 14.46 26.81
C SER A 301 2.59 13.03 26.25
N VAL A 302 1.41 12.69 25.69
CA VAL A 302 1.20 11.39 25.04
C VAL A 302 2.15 11.23 23.85
N TYR A 303 2.28 12.25 23.01
CA TYR A 303 3.19 12.24 21.86
C TYR A 303 4.66 12.11 22.27
N LYS A 304 5.08 12.75 23.36
CA LYS A 304 6.42 12.58 23.91
C LYS A 304 6.68 11.14 24.38
N MET A 305 5.69 10.50 24.99
CA MET A 305 5.80 9.08 25.37
C MET A 305 5.88 8.16 24.14
N LEU A 306 5.13 8.47 23.08
CA LEU A 306 5.22 7.75 21.79
C LEU A 306 6.61 7.83 21.17
N ASP A 307 7.21 9.02 21.18
CA ASP A 307 8.53 9.26 20.62
C ASP A 307 9.66 8.63 21.49
N GLY A 308 9.45 8.52 22.80
CA GLY A 308 10.39 7.92 23.74
C GLY A 308 10.37 6.38 23.80
N ASN A 309 9.24 5.75 23.51
CA ASN A 309 9.08 4.28 23.52
C ASN A 309 9.56 3.59 22.23
N LEU A 310 10.18 4.31 21.30
CA LEU A 310 10.72 3.78 20.04
C LEU A 310 12.15 3.22 20.16
N TYR A 311 12.64 2.94 21.38
CA TYR A 311 13.99 2.43 21.65
C TYR A 311 13.97 1.18 22.53
#